data_AF-A0A3N5M5H8-F1
#
_entry.id   AF-A0A3N5M5H8-F1
#
_cell.length_a   1.000
_cell.length_b   1.000
_cell.length_c   1.000
_cell.angle_alpha   90.00
_cell.angle_beta   90.00
_cell.angle_gamma   90.00
#
_symmetry.space_group_name_H-M   'P 1'
#
loop_
_entity.id
_entity.type
_entity.pdbx_description
1 polymer ?
#
loop_
_entity_poly.entity_id
_entity_poly.type
_entity_poly.pdbx_seq_one_letter_code
_entity_poly.pdbx_strand_id
1 'polypeptide(L)'
;GQYTALRSYVVMAYPVELGDDCTDGAAFSILADGREIYRSPVQYNISEPLSLEVDVRGVQELTLITEEVGHNGCDHTVWGDPQLFRGEVDFLPTATAVFLTSGPCTEADPDGVFLFLSCEDVQRIRRETSTGDPQVTRAWRDLQWSVDQYLLDFPQRFDPSSTAGILWWGPSNYIARDMGLAYLVTGNPDYAEGLLHLLQLVVANTPYRTRLSVYTAEAAPGLLSHPRYGAAVYQSLLFGYMAIRDSAMLDDRDRETYDAFFIHQAELLLERAQLEGLFSIDDWRNRNVPMGAALGAATLAAAFPDDPVAQTTYAQAREAVAERIAAWWELDGGWGEHTDWYGFRLLDEILTYAETVFRNGGEDLYRADWQGRSLGLLCRHFVEVLTPEGSTPAYNDSGFDFVDPGLLALCGQRTGDPTLVFAASEYRWGARHGYENESPLDYTLFHDVAWADSTSPLQAQAPDYTSVLLPSTGAAILRQDWSRDAQYLLLQFTDSLVHQDQSFGALYLYDHGPWLVGNGYHHFEASRQTPQHSTLGLGSESQVFTGGQVLAFADLEDAAVASVTSDSYPNLQHTRTVLWVEPWHAWLVVDDAGQVGSDPLPSLNLRWYVRGSVLSTEAG
;
A
#
# COMPACT_ATOMS: atom_id res chain seq x y z
N GLY A 1 3.12 34.63 -31.26
CA GLY A 1 2.02 33.72 -30.90
C GLY A 1 1.13 34.33 -29.81
N GLN A 2 -0.09 33.81 -29.66
CA GLN A 2 -0.98 34.05 -28.51
C GLN A 2 -0.61 33.19 -27.28
N TYR A 3 0.38 32.30 -27.43
CA TYR A 3 0.82 31.34 -26.43
C TYR A 3 2.07 31.83 -25.71
N THR A 4 2.24 31.37 -24.48
CA THR A 4 3.29 31.81 -23.56
C THR A 4 4.18 30.68 -23.06
N ALA A 5 3.67 29.45 -22.99
CA ALA A 5 4.49 28.27 -22.71
C ALA A 5 4.06 27.05 -23.53
N LEU A 6 5.02 26.15 -23.75
CA LEU A 6 4.82 24.75 -24.12
C LEU A 6 5.11 23.89 -22.89
N ARG A 7 4.19 23.01 -22.50
CA ARG A 7 4.46 21.93 -21.53
C ARG A 7 4.35 20.58 -22.22
N SER A 8 5.20 19.65 -21.85
CA SER A 8 5.19 18.27 -22.35
C SER A 8 5.97 17.40 -21.37
N TYR A 9 5.97 16.10 -21.58
CA TYR A 9 7.00 15.22 -21.04
C TYR A 9 7.59 14.40 -22.18
N VAL A 10 8.82 13.94 -22.00
CA VAL A 10 9.49 13.08 -22.98
C VAL A 10 9.86 11.77 -22.32
N VAL A 11 9.64 10.67 -23.04
CA VAL A 11 9.95 9.33 -22.54
C VAL A 11 10.42 8.44 -23.69
N MET A 12 11.29 7.49 -23.36
CA MET A 12 11.65 6.37 -24.22
C MET A 12 10.68 5.22 -23.94
N ALA A 13 9.79 4.92 -24.88
CA ALA A 13 8.92 3.76 -24.80
C ALA A 13 9.67 2.48 -25.23
N TYR A 14 9.25 1.32 -24.73
CA TYR A 14 9.83 0.03 -25.13
C TYR A 14 8.79 -0.81 -25.89
N PRO A 15 9.05 -1.28 -27.11
CA PRO A 15 8.35 -2.45 -27.64
C PRO A 15 8.93 -3.71 -26.98
N VAL A 16 8.08 -4.49 -26.30
CA VAL A 16 8.40 -5.64 -25.44
C VAL A 16 9.18 -6.80 -26.14
N GLU A 17 9.60 -6.68 -27.40
CA GLU A 17 10.03 -7.83 -28.22
C GLU A 17 11.44 -7.76 -28.88
N LEU A 18 12.33 -6.83 -28.53
CA LEU A 18 13.64 -6.72 -29.23
C LEU A 18 14.83 -6.84 -28.26
N GLY A 19 15.86 -7.61 -28.64
CA GLY A 19 17.00 -8.03 -27.81
C GLY A 19 18.09 -6.97 -27.54
N ASP A 20 19.15 -7.40 -26.84
CA ASP A 20 20.18 -6.64 -26.10
C ASP A 20 20.97 -5.47 -26.77
N ASP A 21 20.69 -5.07 -28.01
CA ASP A 21 21.46 -4.03 -28.73
C ASP A 21 20.87 -2.60 -28.63
N CYS A 22 19.94 -2.34 -27.70
CA CYS A 22 19.14 -1.11 -27.64
C CYS A 22 19.52 -0.17 -26.46
N THR A 23 20.79 0.23 -26.31
CA THR A 23 21.27 0.99 -25.12
C THR A 23 21.72 2.44 -25.36
N ASP A 24 21.69 2.91 -26.61
CA ASP A 24 22.34 4.19 -26.95
C ASP A 24 21.50 5.44 -26.56
N GLY A 25 20.16 5.32 -26.56
CA GLY A 25 19.22 6.33 -26.09
C GLY A 25 18.94 7.45 -27.10
N ALA A 26 18.12 8.43 -26.71
CA ALA A 26 17.79 9.58 -27.54
C ALA A 26 17.75 10.88 -26.74
N ALA A 27 17.98 12.02 -27.40
CA ALA A 27 17.83 13.35 -26.80
C ALA A 27 16.65 14.10 -27.43
N PHE A 28 16.08 15.05 -26.71
CA PHE A 28 14.92 15.81 -27.15
C PHE A 28 15.26 17.30 -27.21
N SER A 29 15.00 17.94 -28.34
CA SER A 29 15.29 19.36 -28.58
C SER A 29 14.03 20.10 -29.01
N ILE A 30 13.92 21.38 -28.63
CA ILE A 30 12.84 22.27 -29.06
C ILE A 30 13.46 23.47 -29.77
N LEU A 31 13.01 23.73 -31.00
CA LEU A 31 13.32 24.95 -31.73
C LEU A 31 12.11 25.91 -31.70
N ALA A 32 12.36 27.19 -31.45
CA ALA A 32 11.43 28.28 -31.67
C ALA A 32 11.91 29.14 -32.84
N ASP A 33 11.09 29.29 -33.88
CA ASP A 33 11.42 30.06 -35.09
C ASP A 33 12.80 29.69 -35.68
N GLY A 34 13.13 28.39 -35.63
CA GLY A 34 14.41 27.84 -36.11
C GLY A 34 15.59 27.96 -35.13
N ARG A 35 15.39 28.47 -33.91
CA ARG A 35 16.43 28.57 -32.87
C ARG A 35 16.17 27.61 -31.72
N GLU A 36 17.17 26.83 -31.32
CA GLU A 36 17.09 25.95 -30.15
C GLU A 36 16.85 26.75 -28.86
N ILE A 37 15.81 26.36 -28.13
CA ILE A 37 15.39 26.94 -26.85
C ILE A 37 15.43 25.92 -25.71
N TYR A 38 15.50 24.63 -26.02
CA TYR A 38 15.63 23.55 -25.05
C TYR A 38 16.30 22.33 -25.67
N ARG A 39 17.06 21.60 -24.85
CA ARG A 39 17.67 20.31 -25.14
C ARG A 39 17.71 19.48 -23.86
N SER A 40 17.20 18.25 -23.90
CA SER A 40 17.22 17.34 -22.76
C SER A 40 18.59 16.65 -22.61
N PRO A 41 18.89 16.09 -21.43
CA PRO A 41 19.85 15.00 -21.32
C PRO A 41 19.43 13.81 -22.20
N VAL A 42 20.38 12.92 -22.52
CA VAL A 42 20.07 11.64 -23.18
C VAL A 42 19.13 10.84 -22.29
N GLN A 43 18.01 10.41 -22.86
CA GLN A 43 17.03 9.53 -22.23
C GLN A 43 17.29 8.11 -22.70
N TYR A 44 17.32 7.20 -21.74
CA TYR A 44 17.43 5.77 -21.94
C TYR A 44 16.06 5.12 -21.72
N ASN A 45 15.90 3.86 -22.14
CA ASN A 45 14.69 3.07 -21.89
C ASN A 45 14.34 2.90 -20.39
N ILE A 46 15.34 3.01 -19.52
CA ILE A 46 15.18 2.98 -18.05
C ILE A 46 15.06 4.39 -17.42
N SER A 47 15.12 5.45 -18.23
CA SER A 47 14.97 6.80 -17.72
C SER A 47 13.51 7.08 -17.39
N GLU A 48 13.26 7.68 -16.23
CA GLU A 48 11.93 8.19 -15.91
C GLU A 48 11.47 9.24 -16.92
N PRO A 49 10.15 9.39 -17.14
CA PRO A 49 9.61 10.45 -17.98
C PRO A 49 10.12 11.83 -17.55
N LEU A 50 10.68 12.58 -18.49
CA LEU A 50 11.22 13.91 -18.23
C LEU A 50 10.18 14.98 -18.59
N SER A 51 9.54 15.58 -17.58
CA SER A 51 8.68 16.75 -17.78
C SER A 51 9.49 17.98 -18.19
N LEU A 52 8.95 18.77 -19.12
CA LEU A 52 9.55 20.02 -19.61
C LEU A 52 8.52 21.13 -19.79
N GLU A 53 8.94 22.36 -19.53
CA GLU A 53 8.18 23.59 -19.74
C GLU A 53 9.10 24.65 -20.34
N VAL A 54 8.69 25.25 -21.47
CA VAL A 54 9.54 26.20 -22.23
C VAL A 54 8.76 27.47 -22.60
N ASP A 55 9.41 28.63 -22.47
CA ASP A 55 8.87 29.93 -22.93
C ASP A 55 8.68 29.90 -24.44
N VAL A 56 7.47 30.21 -24.90
CA VAL A 56 7.16 30.34 -26.33
C VAL A 56 6.51 31.68 -26.67
N ARG A 57 6.68 32.69 -25.81
CA ARG A 57 6.18 34.06 -26.05
C ARG A 57 6.77 34.63 -27.31
N GLY A 58 5.89 35.16 -28.16
CA GLY A 58 6.29 35.78 -29.43
C GLY A 58 6.64 34.78 -30.53
N VAL A 59 6.86 33.50 -30.21
CA VAL A 59 7.19 32.44 -31.17
C VAL A 59 6.05 32.22 -32.17
N GLN A 60 6.41 31.96 -33.43
CA GLN A 60 5.47 31.67 -34.52
C GLN A 60 5.46 30.19 -34.89
N GLU A 61 6.62 29.54 -34.83
CA GLU A 61 6.82 28.13 -35.16
C GLU A 61 7.59 27.43 -34.04
N LEU A 62 7.08 26.27 -33.60
CA LEU A 62 7.77 25.37 -32.70
C LEU A 62 8.08 24.07 -33.44
N THR A 63 9.31 23.59 -33.31
CA THR A 63 9.74 22.30 -33.83
C THR A 63 10.18 21.43 -32.66
N LEU A 64 9.49 20.30 -32.46
CA LEU A 64 9.88 19.28 -31.49
C LEU A 64 10.73 18.25 -32.23
N ILE A 65 11.95 18.01 -31.73
CA ILE A 65 12.94 17.18 -32.39
C ILE A 65 13.37 16.07 -31.43
N THR A 66 13.28 14.84 -31.90
CA THR A 66 14.03 13.74 -31.31
C THR A 66 15.36 13.62 -32.04
N GLU A 67 16.45 13.60 -31.29
CA GLU A 67 17.80 13.44 -31.75
C GLU A 67 18.32 12.04 -31.46
N GLU A 68 18.85 11.41 -32.50
CA GLU A 68 19.54 10.12 -32.42
C GLU A 68 20.85 10.28 -31.64
N VAL A 69 21.03 9.43 -30.63
CA VAL A 69 22.30 9.24 -29.94
C VAL A 69 22.74 7.81 -30.26
N GLY A 70 23.72 7.62 -31.13
CA GLY A 70 24.18 6.28 -31.50
C GLY A 70 23.28 5.61 -32.55
N HIS A 71 22.81 4.38 -32.29
CA HIS A 71 21.98 3.60 -33.19
C HIS A 71 20.48 3.71 -32.86
N ASN A 72 19.70 4.35 -33.73
CA ASN A 72 18.26 4.55 -33.54
C ASN A 72 17.34 3.35 -33.87
N GLY A 73 17.89 2.15 -34.11
CA GLY A 73 17.12 0.99 -34.56
C GLY A 73 16.01 0.55 -33.59
N CYS A 74 16.14 0.92 -32.30
CA CYS A 74 15.20 0.59 -31.23
C CYS A 74 14.63 1.82 -30.50
N ASP A 75 14.93 3.04 -30.95
CA ASP A 75 14.54 4.24 -30.20
C ASP A 75 13.06 4.59 -30.46
N HIS A 76 12.20 4.29 -29.49
CA HIS A 76 10.79 4.66 -29.53
C HIS A 76 10.54 5.90 -28.66
N THR A 77 10.75 7.08 -29.23
CA THR A 77 10.63 8.33 -28.48
C THR A 77 9.21 8.87 -28.49
N VAL A 78 8.71 9.29 -27.34
CA VAL A 78 7.37 9.86 -27.19
C VAL A 78 7.46 11.28 -26.66
N TRP A 79 6.86 12.23 -27.38
CA TRP A 79 6.48 13.54 -26.85
C TRP A 79 5.08 13.40 -26.23
N GLY A 80 5.05 13.25 -24.91
CA GLY A 80 3.85 13.10 -24.12
C GLY A 80 3.13 14.42 -23.91
N ASP A 81 1.86 14.44 -24.33
CA ASP A 81 0.91 15.54 -24.13
C ASP A 81 1.49 16.96 -24.32
N PRO A 82 2.03 17.29 -25.52
CA PRO A 82 2.55 18.63 -25.78
C PRO A 82 1.40 19.64 -25.86
N GLN A 83 1.32 20.54 -24.88
CA GLN A 83 0.25 21.52 -24.74
C GLN A 83 0.79 22.97 -24.78
N LEU A 84 0.08 23.84 -25.50
CA LEU A 84 0.38 25.28 -25.57
C LEU A 84 -0.57 26.09 -24.71
N PHE A 85 -0.01 26.89 -23.80
CA PHE A 85 -0.76 27.68 -22.82
C PHE A 85 -0.85 29.15 -23.22
N ARG A 86 -1.97 29.82 -22.85
CA ARG A 86 -2.17 31.27 -23.04
C ARG A 86 -2.35 31.95 -21.67
N GLY A 87 -1.48 32.88 -21.31
CA GLY A 87 -1.55 33.64 -20.06
C GLY A 87 -0.18 34.10 -19.56
N GLU A 88 -0.09 34.93 -18.53
CA GLU A 88 1.19 35.12 -17.82
C GLU A 88 1.59 33.78 -17.21
N VAL A 89 2.57 33.12 -17.85
CA VAL A 89 3.26 31.99 -17.25
C VAL A 89 4.39 32.61 -16.45
N ASP A 90 4.18 32.71 -15.14
CA ASP A 90 5.31 32.81 -14.23
C ASP A 90 6.12 31.53 -14.45
N PHE A 91 7.31 31.66 -15.06
CA PHE A 91 8.29 30.58 -15.06
C PHE A 91 8.37 30.10 -13.63
N LEU A 92 7.93 28.86 -13.37
CA LEU A 92 7.94 28.29 -12.04
C LEU A 92 9.32 28.57 -11.45
N PRO A 93 9.44 29.50 -10.47
CA PRO A 93 10.66 29.56 -9.71
C PRO A 93 10.64 28.27 -8.94
N THR A 94 11.56 27.34 -9.26
CA THR A 94 11.87 26.11 -8.53
C THR A 94 10.85 25.83 -7.45
N ALA A 95 9.69 25.26 -7.81
CA ALA A 95 8.40 25.38 -7.11
C ALA A 95 8.57 25.71 -5.63
N THR A 96 8.70 27.01 -5.32
CA THR A 96 8.67 27.45 -3.93
C THR A 96 7.20 27.52 -3.64
N ALA A 97 6.66 26.47 -3.02
CA ALA A 97 5.25 26.39 -2.65
C ALA A 97 4.82 27.73 -2.06
N VAL A 98 3.99 28.48 -2.79
CA VAL A 98 3.41 29.72 -2.27
C VAL A 98 2.30 29.29 -1.34
N PHE A 99 2.65 29.03 -0.09
CA PHE A 99 1.67 28.74 0.96
C PHE A 99 0.80 29.98 1.14
N LEU A 100 -0.50 29.85 0.87
CA LEU A 100 -1.44 30.91 1.19
C LEU A 100 -1.49 31.06 2.71
N THR A 101 -1.30 32.29 3.20
CA THR A 101 -1.34 32.61 4.65
C THR A 101 -2.74 32.48 5.25
N SER A 102 -3.73 32.03 4.48
CA SER A 102 -5.15 31.96 4.85
C SER A 102 -5.73 30.54 4.80
N GLY A 103 -4.89 29.49 4.77
CA GLY A 103 -5.37 28.10 4.89
C GLY A 103 -5.93 27.79 6.29
N PRO A 104 -6.66 26.67 6.46
CA PRO A 104 -7.35 26.32 7.72
C PRO A 104 -6.41 26.22 8.92
N CYS A 105 -5.19 25.74 8.72
CA CYS A 105 -4.14 25.79 9.75
C CYS A 105 -3.33 27.07 9.67
N THR A 106 -3.75 28.08 10.43
CA THR A 106 -2.98 29.31 10.66
C THR A 106 -2.34 29.31 12.05
N GLU A 107 -1.39 30.22 12.30
CA GLU A 107 -0.87 30.46 13.66
C GLU A 107 -1.96 30.85 14.68
N ALA A 108 -3.14 31.30 14.21
CA ALA A 108 -4.25 31.69 15.06
C ALA A 108 -5.12 30.50 15.53
N ASP A 109 -4.99 29.33 14.88
CA ASP A 109 -5.68 28.09 15.25
C ASP A 109 -4.70 26.90 15.23
N PRO A 110 -3.73 26.86 16.17
CA PRO A 110 -2.72 25.81 16.21
C PRO A 110 -3.29 24.47 16.71
N ASP A 111 -4.44 24.47 17.37
CA ASP A 111 -5.03 23.31 18.03
C ASP A 111 -6.06 22.58 17.15
N GLY A 112 -6.28 23.03 15.90
CA GLY A 112 -7.20 22.39 14.96
C GLY A 112 -6.85 20.92 14.69
N VAL A 113 -7.85 20.04 14.75
CA VAL A 113 -7.72 18.59 14.49
C VAL A 113 -8.62 18.18 13.33
N PHE A 114 -8.04 17.53 12.33
CA PHE A 114 -8.70 17.01 11.13
C PHE A 114 -8.65 15.50 11.17
N LEU A 115 -9.51 14.92 12.02
CA LEU A 115 -9.62 13.48 12.27
C LEU A 115 -8.35 12.89 12.92
N PHE A 116 -7.31 12.60 12.13
CA PHE A 116 -6.05 12.04 12.61
C PHE A 116 -4.84 12.96 12.40
N LEU A 117 -4.98 14.11 11.73
CA LEU A 117 -3.94 15.16 11.68
C LEU A 117 -4.27 16.35 12.57
N SER A 118 -3.26 16.95 13.17
CA SER A 118 -3.36 18.25 13.84
C SER A 118 -2.80 19.38 12.97
N CYS A 119 -3.11 20.63 13.30
CA CYS A 119 -2.48 21.77 12.64
C CYS A 119 -0.95 21.84 12.88
N GLU A 120 -0.45 21.30 13.99
CA GLU A 120 0.99 21.11 14.20
C GLU A 120 1.59 20.18 13.13
N ASP A 121 0.92 19.06 12.83
CA ASP A 121 1.35 18.12 11.79
C ASP A 121 1.33 18.81 10.41
N VAL A 122 0.26 19.53 10.07
CA VAL A 122 0.15 20.27 8.80
C VAL A 122 1.27 21.31 8.67
N GLN A 123 1.57 22.05 9.74
CA GLN A 123 2.66 23.02 9.73
C GLN A 123 4.03 22.34 9.59
N ARG A 124 4.24 21.18 10.21
CA ARG A 124 5.46 20.38 10.00
C ARG A 124 5.57 19.96 8.54
N ILE A 125 4.52 19.39 7.96
CA ILE A 125 4.50 18.94 6.56
C ILE A 125 4.80 20.11 5.61
N ARG A 126 4.25 21.30 5.82
CA ARG A 126 4.58 22.50 5.02
C ARG A 126 6.08 22.85 5.07
N ARG A 127 6.71 22.74 6.25
CA ARG A 127 8.15 22.98 6.39
C ARG A 127 8.98 21.91 5.68
N GLU A 128 8.59 20.64 5.85
CA GLU A 128 9.33 19.50 5.30
C GLU A 128 9.24 19.43 3.77
N THR A 129 8.07 19.73 3.20
CA THR A 129 7.87 19.70 1.74
C THR A 129 8.50 20.90 1.01
N SER A 130 8.83 21.99 1.73
CA SER A 130 9.46 23.17 1.14
C SER A 130 10.97 23.23 1.33
N THR A 131 11.49 22.68 2.43
CA THR A 131 12.90 22.84 2.84
C THR A 131 13.51 21.60 3.49
N GLY A 132 12.72 20.54 3.68
CA GLY A 132 13.10 19.35 4.44
C GLY A 132 13.66 18.22 3.59
N ASP A 133 13.38 17.00 4.05
CA ASP A 133 13.88 15.76 3.46
C ASP A 133 13.51 15.66 1.96
N PRO A 134 14.49 15.42 1.06
CA PRO A 134 14.25 15.22 -0.37
C PRO A 134 13.23 14.12 -0.68
N GLN A 135 13.11 13.10 0.16
CA GLN A 135 12.15 12.00 -0.02
C GLN A 135 10.73 12.44 0.29
N VAL A 136 10.52 13.11 1.42
CA VAL A 136 9.21 13.69 1.76
C VAL A 136 8.79 14.69 0.69
N THR A 137 9.74 15.47 0.19
CA THR A 137 9.52 16.40 -0.93
C THR A 137 9.16 15.68 -2.23
N ARG A 138 9.68 14.47 -2.48
CA ARG A 138 9.30 13.63 -3.63
C ARG A 138 7.90 13.05 -3.41
N ALA A 139 7.67 12.37 -2.30
CA ALA A 139 6.37 11.78 -1.95
C ALA A 139 5.23 12.82 -2.01
N TRP A 140 5.49 14.04 -1.53
CA TRP A 140 4.56 15.15 -1.64
C TRP A 140 4.28 15.56 -3.09
N ARG A 141 5.30 15.67 -3.93
CA ARG A 141 5.13 16.02 -5.36
C ARG A 141 4.30 14.96 -6.09
N ASP A 142 4.55 13.70 -5.80
CA ASP A 142 3.85 12.59 -6.43
C ASP A 142 2.39 12.51 -5.95
N LEU A 143 2.15 12.73 -4.65
CA LEU A 143 0.80 12.86 -4.08
C LEU A 143 0.05 14.04 -4.71
N GLN A 144 0.69 15.21 -4.75
CA GLN A 144 0.11 16.41 -5.34
C GLN A 144 -0.22 16.21 -6.82
N TRP A 145 0.70 15.60 -7.58
CA TRP A 145 0.48 15.28 -8.98
C TRP A 145 -0.71 14.34 -9.17
N SER A 146 -0.85 13.29 -8.36
CA SER A 146 -1.98 12.37 -8.40
C SER A 146 -3.32 13.11 -8.16
N VAL A 147 -3.36 14.02 -7.19
CA VAL A 147 -4.52 14.87 -6.92
C VAL A 147 -4.83 15.78 -8.11
N ASP A 148 -3.82 16.44 -8.68
CA ASP A 148 -3.99 17.33 -9.83
C ASP A 148 -4.52 16.58 -11.06
N GLN A 149 -3.98 15.38 -11.35
CA GLN A 149 -4.47 14.53 -12.44
C GLN A 149 -5.93 14.12 -12.21
N TYR A 150 -6.28 13.78 -10.97
CA TYR A 150 -7.65 13.43 -10.66
C TYR A 150 -8.63 14.60 -10.86
N LEU A 151 -8.24 15.82 -10.49
CA LEU A 151 -9.08 17.01 -10.72
C LEU A 151 -9.28 17.30 -12.22
N LEU A 152 -8.26 17.08 -13.05
CA LEU A 152 -8.37 17.23 -14.51
C LEU A 152 -9.33 16.20 -15.12
N ASP A 153 -9.28 14.97 -14.64
CA ASP A 153 -10.09 13.86 -15.15
C ASP A 153 -11.50 13.77 -14.52
N PHE A 154 -11.75 14.51 -13.44
CA PHE A 154 -12.98 14.46 -12.66
C PHE A 154 -14.25 14.52 -13.53
N PRO A 155 -14.38 15.45 -14.51
CA PRO A 155 -15.60 15.55 -15.32
C PRO A 155 -15.82 14.37 -16.28
N GLN A 156 -14.76 13.61 -16.61
CA GLN A 156 -14.82 12.51 -17.58
C GLN A 156 -14.97 11.15 -16.92
N ARG A 157 -14.41 10.97 -15.72
CA ARG A 157 -14.49 9.69 -14.99
C ARG A 157 -15.88 9.50 -14.40
N PHE A 158 -16.51 10.54 -13.88
CA PHE A 158 -17.75 10.39 -13.12
C PHE A 158 -19.01 10.31 -13.98
N ASP A 159 -19.33 9.11 -14.45
CA ASP A 159 -20.70 8.74 -14.83
C ASP A 159 -21.47 8.32 -13.55
N PRO A 160 -22.53 9.06 -13.14
CA PRO A 160 -23.36 8.70 -11.98
C PRO A 160 -23.98 7.31 -12.08
N SER A 161 -24.05 6.73 -13.29
CA SER A 161 -24.53 5.36 -13.50
C SER A 161 -23.44 4.29 -13.36
N SER A 162 -22.16 4.69 -13.27
CA SER A 162 -20.98 3.82 -13.13
C SER A 162 -20.19 4.02 -11.83
N THR A 163 -20.70 4.80 -10.87
CA THR A 163 -20.10 5.07 -9.54
C THR A 163 -19.64 3.82 -8.78
N ALA A 164 -20.11 2.65 -9.21
CA ALA A 164 -19.65 1.32 -8.83
C ALA A 164 -18.15 1.04 -9.05
N GLY A 165 -17.51 1.61 -10.07
CA GLY A 165 -16.15 1.24 -10.47
C GLY A 165 -15.05 2.16 -9.95
N ILE A 166 -15.32 3.44 -9.75
CA ILE A 166 -14.24 4.45 -9.69
C ILE A 166 -13.68 4.62 -8.29
N LEU A 167 -14.53 4.65 -7.27
CA LEU A 167 -14.11 4.74 -5.86
C LEU A 167 -13.94 3.36 -5.20
N TRP A 168 -13.84 2.31 -6.02
CA TRP A 168 -13.62 0.94 -5.54
C TRP A 168 -12.30 0.37 -6.07
N TRP A 169 -11.90 0.74 -7.29
CA TRP A 169 -10.64 0.29 -7.88
C TRP A 169 -9.50 1.28 -7.61
N GLY A 170 -8.55 0.81 -6.80
CA GLY A 170 -7.20 1.36 -6.70
C GLY A 170 -7.06 2.66 -5.91
N PRO A 171 -6.13 3.56 -6.31
CA PRO A 171 -5.75 4.73 -5.53
C PRO A 171 -6.92 5.71 -5.28
N SER A 172 -7.96 5.64 -6.10
CA SER A 172 -9.18 6.45 -5.96
C SER A 172 -9.90 6.27 -4.62
N ASN A 173 -9.70 5.14 -3.91
CA ASN A 173 -10.33 4.91 -2.59
C ASN A 173 -9.90 5.95 -1.55
N TYR A 174 -8.71 6.52 -1.73
CA TYR A 174 -8.06 7.43 -0.80
C TYR A 174 -7.96 8.85 -1.31
N ILE A 175 -8.45 9.13 -2.52
CA ILE A 175 -8.28 10.45 -3.15
C ILE A 175 -8.89 11.60 -2.33
N ALA A 176 -9.99 11.37 -1.62
CA ALA A 176 -10.57 12.37 -0.72
C ALA A 176 -9.61 12.71 0.43
N ARG A 177 -8.86 11.73 0.92
CA ARG A 177 -7.85 11.93 1.95
C ARG A 177 -6.69 12.75 1.40
N ASP A 178 -6.18 12.37 0.23
CA ASP A 178 -5.04 13.02 -0.42
C ASP A 178 -5.37 14.46 -0.82
N MET A 179 -6.57 14.72 -1.37
CA MET A 179 -7.08 16.07 -1.63
C MET A 179 -7.22 16.89 -0.34
N GLY A 180 -7.70 16.27 0.74
CA GLY A 180 -7.78 16.89 2.06
C GLY A 180 -6.41 17.38 2.52
N LEU A 181 -5.40 16.52 2.42
CA LEU A 181 -4.02 16.88 2.76
C LEU A 181 -3.50 17.98 1.85
N ALA A 182 -3.74 17.86 0.54
CA ALA A 182 -3.33 18.85 -0.45
C ALA A 182 -3.91 20.23 -0.12
N TYR A 183 -5.19 20.29 0.24
CA TYR A 183 -5.85 21.52 0.70
C TYR A 183 -5.25 22.05 1.99
N LEU A 184 -5.10 21.22 3.02
CA LEU A 184 -4.55 21.63 4.32
C LEU A 184 -3.13 22.20 4.16
N VAL A 185 -2.29 21.56 3.36
CA VAL A 185 -0.89 21.96 3.17
C VAL A 185 -0.79 23.22 2.31
N THR A 186 -1.48 23.30 1.16
CA THR A 186 -1.30 24.40 0.20
C THR A 186 -2.24 25.59 0.42
N GLY A 187 -3.43 25.35 0.98
CA GLY A 187 -4.53 26.29 1.01
C GLY A 187 -5.22 26.51 -0.35
N ASN A 188 -4.90 25.72 -1.39
CA ASN A 188 -5.46 25.90 -2.73
C ASN A 188 -6.98 25.58 -2.73
N PRO A 189 -7.85 26.56 -3.06
CA PRO A 189 -9.30 26.35 -3.07
C PRO A 189 -9.75 25.28 -4.07
N ASP A 190 -9.02 25.02 -5.16
CA ASP A 190 -9.39 24.01 -6.15
C ASP A 190 -9.48 22.60 -5.53
N TYR A 191 -8.59 22.28 -4.57
CA TYR A 191 -8.65 21.02 -3.84
C TYR A 191 -9.89 20.93 -2.95
N ALA A 192 -10.27 22.03 -2.30
CA ALA A 192 -11.48 22.08 -1.48
C ALA A 192 -12.76 22.01 -2.32
N GLU A 193 -12.78 22.62 -3.51
CA GLU A 193 -13.88 22.49 -4.47
C GLU A 193 -14.02 21.06 -4.99
N GLY A 194 -12.89 20.41 -5.32
CA GLY A 194 -12.86 19.00 -5.69
C GLY A 194 -13.41 18.08 -4.59
N LEU A 195 -13.01 18.32 -3.34
CA LEU A 195 -13.53 17.61 -2.16
C LEU A 195 -15.03 17.80 -1.99
N LEU A 196 -15.52 19.03 -2.12
CA LEU A 196 -16.95 19.32 -2.00
C LEU A 196 -17.75 18.59 -3.09
N HIS A 197 -17.28 18.59 -4.34
CA HIS A 197 -17.93 17.83 -5.41
C HIS A 197 -17.93 16.33 -5.14
N LEU A 198 -16.81 15.78 -4.65
CA LEU A 198 -16.72 14.37 -4.30
C LEU A 198 -17.67 14.00 -3.15
N LEU A 199 -17.74 14.83 -2.11
CA LEU A 199 -18.63 14.66 -0.98
C LEU A 199 -20.10 14.71 -1.41
N GLN A 200 -20.49 15.71 -2.20
CA GLN A 200 -21.83 15.82 -2.77
C GLN A 200 -22.19 14.59 -3.61
N LEU A 201 -21.25 14.12 -4.43
CA LEU A 201 -21.46 12.93 -5.26
C LEU A 201 -21.69 11.68 -4.39
N VAL A 202 -20.83 11.44 -3.40
CA VAL A 202 -20.96 10.26 -2.53
C VAL A 202 -22.26 10.33 -1.74
N VAL A 203 -22.61 11.48 -1.16
CA VAL A 203 -23.85 11.65 -0.38
C VAL A 203 -25.09 11.49 -1.27
N ALA A 204 -25.09 12.05 -2.48
CA ALA A 204 -26.20 11.93 -3.41
C ALA A 204 -26.41 10.48 -3.92
N ASN A 205 -25.33 9.70 -4.02
CA ASN A 205 -25.37 8.32 -4.54
C ASN A 205 -25.37 7.25 -3.45
N THR A 206 -25.17 7.61 -2.18
CA THR A 206 -25.31 6.72 -1.04
C THR A 206 -26.77 6.72 -0.60
N PRO A 207 -27.55 5.66 -0.87
CA PRO A 207 -28.97 5.67 -0.54
C PRO A 207 -29.17 5.82 0.97
N TYR A 208 -29.94 6.83 1.38
CA TYR A 208 -30.36 6.99 2.77
C TYR A 208 -31.29 5.84 3.16
N ARG A 209 -30.72 4.77 3.72
CA ARG A 209 -31.43 3.56 4.15
C ARG A 209 -31.43 3.48 5.66
N THR A 210 -32.56 3.08 6.25
CA THR A 210 -32.72 2.99 7.70
C THR A 210 -32.15 1.72 8.33
N ARG A 211 -31.88 0.65 7.55
CA ARG A 211 -31.32 -0.63 8.01
C ARG A 211 -30.59 -1.39 6.91
N LEU A 212 -29.62 -2.21 7.31
CA LEU A 212 -28.84 -3.07 6.42
C LEU A 212 -29.56 -4.28 5.84
N SER A 213 -30.60 -4.78 6.50
CA SER A 213 -31.37 -5.95 6.04
C SER A 213 -32.04 -5.79 4.67
N VAL A 214 -31.99 -4.58 4.10
CA VAL A 214 -32.45 -4.24 2.74
C VAL A 214 -31.37 -4.52 1.67
N TYR A 215 -30.11 -4.74 2.06
CA TYR A 215 -29.04 -5.21 1.17
C TYR A 215 -29.12 -6.74 1.02
N THR A 216 -29.86 -7.22 0.03
CA THR A 216 -29.75 -8.62 -0.39
C THR A 216 -28.44 -8.81 -1.18
N ALA A 217 -27.75 -9.91 -0.90
CA ALA A 217 -26.33 -10.16 -1.17
C ALA A 217 -25.85 -10.17 -2.63
N GLU A 218 -26.70 -9.85 -3.63
CA GLU A 218 -26.35 -10.04 -5.05
C GLU A 218 -26.74 -8.89 -6.01
N ALA A 219 -27.42 -7.82 -5.57
CA ALA A 219 -28.01 -6.88 -6.55
C ALA A 219 -28.17 -5.41 -6.12
N ALA A 220 -27.29 -4.87 -5.27
CA ALA A 220 -27.22 -3.41 -5.07
C ALA A 220 -26.01 -2.83 -5.81
N PRO A 221 -26.14 -2.34 -7.06
CA PRO A 221 -25.04 -1.74 -7.83
C PRO A 221 -24.55 -0.38 -7.30
N GLY A 222 -24.86 -0.03 -6.05
CA GLY A 222 -24.27 1.11 -5.35
C GLY A 222 -23.13 0.66 -4.44
N LEU A 223 -21.96 0.37 -5.01
CA LEU A 223 -20.79 -0.14 -4.26
C LEU A 223 -20.22 0.84 -3.24
N LEU A 224 -20.50 2.15 -3.37
CA LEU A 224 -20.11 3.16 -2.38
C LEU A 224 -20.75 2.94 -1.01
N SER A 225 -21.92 2.32 -0.98
CA SER A 225 -22.66 2.01 0.25
C SER A 225 -22.55 0.54 0.64
N HIS A 226 -21.64 -0.22 0.01
CA HIS A 226 -21.41 -1.61 0.36
C HIS A 226 -20.57 -1.66 1.64
N PRO A 227 -21.15 -2.03 2.80
CA PRO A 227 -20.46 -1.95 4.08
C PRO A 227 -19.37 -3.01 4.22
N ARG A 228 -19.25 -3.92 3.24
CA ARG A 228 -18.10 -4.83 3.16
C ARG A 228 -16.79 -4.13 2.78
N TYR A 229 -16.84 -3.04 2.03
CA TYR A 229 -15.62 -2.46 1.45
C TYR A 229 -15.53 -0.93 1.58
N GLY A 230 -16.61 -0.26 2.02
CA GLY A 230 -16.68 1.20 2.11
C GLY A 230 -16.00 1.83 3.33
N ALA A 231 -15.48 1.06 4.30
CA ALA A 231 -14.90 1.62 5.51
C ALA A 231 -13.72 2.57 5.23
N ALA A 232 -12.69 2.10 4.51
CA ALA A 232 -11.56 2.92 4.09
C ALA A 232 -11.99 4.15 3.24
N VAL A 233 -12.99 3.99 2.37
CA VAL A 233 -13.54 5.09 1.56
C VAL A 233 -14.22 6.13 2.44
N TYR A 234 -15.04 5.71 3.41
CA TYR A 234 -15.70 6.62 4.35
C TYR A 234 -14.73 7.29 5.32
N GLN A 235 -13.69 6.58 5.78
CA GLN A 235 -12.61 7.19 6.57
C GLN A 235 -11.87 8.26 5.76
N SER A 236 -11.54 7.96 4.51
CA SER A 236 -10.88 8.91 3.59
C SER A 236 -11.75 10.11 3.28
N LEU A 237 -13.04 9.88 3.00
CA LEU A 237 -14.01 10.94 2.74
C LEU A 237 -14.28 11.79 3.98
N LEU A 238 -14.34 11.17 5.17
CA LEU A 238 -14.49 11.88 6.44
C LEU A 238 -13.28 12.79 6.68
N PHE A 239 -12.07 12.32 6.46
CA PHE A 239 -10.88 13.17 6.56
C PHE A 239 -10.98 14.39 5.63
N GLY A 240 -11.32 14.15 4.35
CA GLY A 240 -11.52 15.23 3.37
C GLY A 240 -12.62 16.22 3.79
N TYR A 241 -13.74 15.71 4.33
CA TYR A 241 -14.80 16.55 4.90
C TYR A 241 -14.29 17.38 6.08
N MET A 242 -13.60 16.77 7.05
CA MET A 242 -13.07 17.49 8.21
C MET A 242 -12.10 18.59 7.79
N ALA A 243 -11.30 18.38 6.74
CA ALA A 243 -10.40 19.39 6.19
C ALA A 243 -11.12 20.66 5.69
N ILE A 244 -12.36 20.53 5.20
CA ILE A 244 -13.17 21.65 4.67
C ILE A 244 -14.36 22.04 5.57
N ARG A 245 -14.64 21.28 6.64
CA ARG A 245 -15.84 21.38 7.48
C ARG A 245 -16.06 22.80 7.99
N ASP A 246 -15.00 23.42 8.49
CA ASP A 246 -15.07 24.75 9.09
C ASP A 246 -14.73 25.89 8.12
N SER A 247 -14.52 25.58 6.84
CA SER A 247 -14.30 26.58 5.81
C SER A 247 -15.57 27.38 5.49
N ALA A 248 -15.41 28.50 4.78
CA ALA A 248 -16.52 29.31 4.29
C ALA A 248 -17.31 28.64 3.14
N MET A 249 -16.87 27.47 2.67
CA MET A 249 -17.54 26.74 1.59
C MET A 249 -18.79 26.00 2.06
N LEU A 250 -18.89 25.72 3.36
CA LEU A 250 -19.99 25.00 3.97
C LEU A 250 -20.72 25.90 4.95
N ASP A 251 -22.01 26.13 4.69
CA ASP A 251 -22.87 26.79 5.66
C ASP A 251 -23.28 25.84 6.80
N ASP A 252 -23.92 26.37 7.84
CA ASP A 252 -24.33 25.57 9.01
C ASP A 252 -25.22 24.39 8.61
N ARG A 253 -26.05 24.55 7.57
CA ARG A 253 -26.95 23.50 7.10
C ARG A 253 -26.20 22.41 6.36
N ASP A 254 -25.21 22.77 5.55
CA ASP A 254 -24.34 21.79 4.90
C ASP A 254 -23.59 20.97 5.95
N ARG A 255 -23.04 21.62 6.98
CA ARG A 255 -22.35 20.95 8.10
C ARG A 255 -23.27 19.99 8.84
N GLU A 256 -24.46 20.44 9.23
CA GLU A 256 -25.48 19.59 9.86
C GLU A 256 -25.83 18.37 8.97
N THR A 257 -25.92 18.57 7.66
CA THR A 257 -26.24 17.51 6.70
C THR A 257 -25.13 16.47 6.61
N TYR A 258 -23.88 16.90 6.50
CA TYR A 258 -22.73 16.01 6.37
C TYR A 258 -22.36 15.33 7.69
N ASP A 259 -22.44 16.03 8.83
CA ASP A 259 -22.29 15.42 10.16
C ASP A 259 -23.31 14.29 10.35
N ALA A 260 -24.60 14.56 10.08
CA ALA A 260 -25.65 13.55 10.17
C ALA A 260 -25.42 12.37 9.21
N PHE A 261 -24.87 12.64 8.01
CA PHE A 261 -24.52 11.58 7.07
C PHE A 261 -23.46 10.63 7.63
N PHE A 262 -22.34 11.14 8.15
CA PHE A 262 -21.26 10.29 8.67
C PHE A 262 -21.66 9.55 9.95
N ILE A 263 -22.43 10.19 10.85
CA ILE A 263 -22.98 9.53 12.04
C ILE A 263 -23.88 8.35 11.63
N HIS A 264 -24.75 8.56 10.65
CA HIS A 264 -25.62 7.50 10.12
C HIS A 264 -24.82 6.37 9.44
N GLN A 265 -23.76 6.70 8.69
CA GLN A 265 -22.87 5.67 8.12
C GLN A 265 -22.15 4.85 9.21
N ALA A 266 -21.78 5.48 10.33
CA ALA A 266 -21.19 4.76 11.47
C ALA A 266 -22.16 3.72 12.06
N GLU A 267 -23.44 4.08 12.22
CA GLU A 267 -24.49 3.16 12.69
C GLU A 267 -24.67 1.96 11.73
N LEU A 268 -24.69 2.23 10.42
CA LEU A 268 -24.80 1.16 9.42
C LEU A 268 -23.56 0.25 9.43
N LEU A 269 -22.35 0.80 9.47
CA LEU A 269 -21.13 0.00 9.55
C LEU A 269 -21.10 -0.86 10.82
N LEU A 270 -21.58 -0.34 11.95
CA LEU A 270 -21.70 -1.10 13.20
C LEU A 270 -22.73 -2.23 13.10
N GLU A 271 -23.93 -1.96 12.56
CA GLU A 271 -24.93 -3.01 12.30
C GLU A 271 -24.33 -4.10 11.41
N ARG A 272 -23.50 -3.75 10.42
CA ARG A 272 -22.81 -4.76 9.59
C ARG A 272 -21.82 -5.58 10.39
N ALA A 273 -20.95 -4.91 11.16
CA ALA A 273 -19.96 -5.56 11.98
C ALA A 273 -20.64 -6.56 12.94
N GLN A 274 -21.77 -6.21 13.53
CA GLN A 274 -22.52 -7.09 14.42
C GLN A 274 -23.17 -8.28 13.68
N LEU A 275 -23.72 -8.06 12.48
CA LEU A 275 -24.38 -9.11 11.69
C LEU A 275 -23.40 -10.17 11.17
N GLU A 276 -22.23 -9.74 10.70
CA GLU A 276 -21.22 -10.67 10.14
C GLU A 276 -20.19 -11.13 11.19
N GLY A 277 -20.01 -10.39 12.30
CA GLY A 277 -19.12 -10.80 13.40
C GLY A 277 -19.55 -12.06 14.16
N LEU A 278 -20.70 -12.67 13.82
CA LEU A 278 -21.17 -13.94 14.38
C LEU A 278 -20.48 -15.17 13.76
N PHE A 279 -19.70 -15.00 12.69
CA PHE A 279 -19.03 -16.08 11.99
C PHE A 279 -17.56 -16.23 12.48
N SER A 280 -16.89 -17.34 12.14
CA SER A 280 -15.44 -17.50 12.36
C SER A 280 -14.66 -16.68 11.34
N ILE A 281 -13.42 -16.27 11.62
CA ILE A 281 -12.52 -15.68 10.61
C ILE A 281 -12.34 -16.63 9.41
N ASP A 282 -12.47 -17.95 9.64
CA ASP A 282 -12.41 -18.98 8.61
C ASP A 282 -13.63 -19.04 7.69
N ASP A 283 -14.70 -18.30 8.01
CA ASP A 283 -15.90 -18.29 7.20
C ASP A 283 -15.71 -17.30 6.04
N TRP A 284 -15.92 -17.76 4.81
CA TRP A 284 -15.85 -16.90 3.62
C TRP A 284 -16.77 -15.65 3.70
N ARG A 285 -17.79 -15.67 4.57
CA ARG A 285 -18.71 -14.55 4.84
C ARG A 285 -18.13 -13.50 5.81
N ASN A 286 -17.02 -13.77 6.47
CA ASN A 286 -16.49 -13.03 7.61
C ASN A 286 -14.99 -12.72 7.48
N ARG A 287 -14.59 -12.42 6.25
CA ARG A 287 -13.25 -11.93 5.90
C ARG A 287 -12.92 -10.61 6.62
N ASN A 288 -11.81 -9.97 6.29
CA ASN A 288 -11.44 -8.57 6.62
C ASN A 288 -12.61 -7.56 6.75
N VAL A 289 -13.68 -7.79 6.01
CA VAL A 289 -14.99 -7.13 6.06
C VAL A 289 -15.51 -6.71 7.46
N PRO A 290 -15.83 -7.56 8.46
CA PRO A 290 -16.43 -7.04 9.69
C PRO A 290 -15.43 -6.34 10.60
N MET A 291 -14.13 -6.62 10.43
CA MET A 291 -13.07 -5.83 11.05
C MET A 291 -13.07 -4.42 10.47
N GLY A 292 -13.00 -4.28 9.14
CA GLY A 292 -13.04 -2.99 8.48
C GLY A 292 -14.33 -2.22 8.78
N ALA A 293 -15.48 -2.88 8.81
CA ALA A 293 -16.74 -2.25 9.19
C ALA A 293 -16.72 -1.73 10.65
N ALA A 294 -16.17 -2.51 11.59
CA ALA A 294 -16.03 -2.05 12.98
C ALA A 294 -15.05 -0.88 13.11
N LEU A 295 -13.92 -0.92 12.40
CA LEU A 295 -12.94 0.16 12.35
C LEU A 295 -13.51 1.44 11.75
N GLY A 296 -14.21 1.33 10.61
CA GLY A 296 -14.90 2.44 9.98
C GLY A 296 -15.97 3.03 10.90
N ALA A 297 -16.81 2.21 11.53
CA ALA A 297 -17.80 2.67 12.50
C ALA A 297 -17.15 3.40 13.68
N ALA A 298 -16.09 2.83 14.27
CA ALA A 298 -15.39 3.41 15.39
C ALA A 298 -14.72 4.75 15.02
N THR A 299 -14.07 4.81 13.86
CA THR A 299 -13.41 6.03 13.35
C THR A 299 -14.42 7.14 13.07
N LEU A 300 -15.50 6.84 12.33
CA LEU A 300 -16.52 7.83 12.00
C LEU A 300 -17.19 8.35 13.26
N ALA A 301 -17.56 7.47 14.19
CA ALA A 301 -18.22 7.87 15.43
C ALA A 301 -17.28 8.67 16.35
N ALA A 302 -16.00 8.33 16.42
CA ALA A 302 -15.00 9.06 17.22
C ALA A 302 -14.73 10.49 16.71
N ALA A 303 -15.08 10.79 15.46
CA ALA A 303 -14.96 12.15 14.91
C ALA A 303 -16.00 13.14 15.45
N PHE A 304 -17.05 12.64 16.12
CA PHE A 304 -18.15 13.45 16.66
C PHE A 304 -18.29 13.23 18.18
N PRO A 305 -17.34 13.74 18.99
CA PRO A 305 -17.33 13.54 20.44
C PRO A 305 -18.56 14.12 21.17
N ASP A 306 -19.16 15.16 20.60
CA ASP A 306 -20.29 15.88 21.21
C ASP A 306 -21.66 15.30 20.84
N ASP A 307 -21.74 14.38 19.86
CA ASP A 307 -22.99 13.78 19.43
C ASP A 307 -23.30 12.48 20.24
N PRO A 308 -24.45 12.39 20.93
CA PRO A 308 -24.76 11.25 21.79
C PRO A 308 -25.02 9.94 21.03
N VAL A 309 -25.50 10.02 19.78
CA VAL A 309 -25.68 8.84 18.93
C VAL A 309 -24.32 8.32 18.51
N ALA A 310 -23.44 9.22 18.04
CA ALA A 310 -22.06 8.89 17.71
C ALA A 310 -21.34 8.25 18.91
N GLN A 311 -21.44 8.81 20.11
CA GLN A 311 -20.79 8.24 21.30
C GLN A 311 -21.32 6.85 21.67
N THR A 312 -22.60 6.59 21.47
CA THR A 312 -23.19 5.26 21.68
C THR A 312 -22.64 4.25 20.65
N THR A 313 -22.60 4.65 19.37
CA THR A 313 -22.04 3.85 18.28
C THR A 313 -20.56 3.57 18.49
N TYR A 314 -19.79 4.59 18.89
CA TYR A 314 -18.36 4.49 19.18
C TYR A 314 -18.08 3.45 20.27
N ALA A 315 -18.78 3.51 21.40
CA ALA A 315 -18.57 2.56 22.50
C ALA A 315 -18.76 1.09 22.07
N GLN A 316 -19.80 0.82 21.26
CA GLN A 316 -20.07 -0.52 20.74
C GLN A 316 -19.06 -0.95 19.67
N ALA A 317 -18.73 -0.05 18.74
CA ALA A 317 -17.76 -0.33 17.69
C ALA A 317 -16.36 -0.58 18.28
N ARG A 318 -15.95 0.19 19.28
CA ARG A 318 -14.68 0.02 20.01
C ARG A 318 -14.57 -1.35 20.67
N GLU A 319 -15.62 -1.83 21.34
CA GLU A 319 -15.65 -3.19 21.91
C GLU A 319 -15.49 -4.23 20.81
N ALA A 320 -16.22 -4.08 19.70
CA ALA A 320 -16.16 -4.99 18.58
C ALA A 320 -14.78 -4.98 17.85
N VAL A 321 -14.07 -3.86 17.84
CA VAL A 321 -12.68 -3.77 17.36
C VAL A 321 -11.75 -4.52 18.31
N ALA A 322 -11.86 -4.26 19.63
CA ALA A 322 -11.02 -4.89 20.64
C ALA A 322 -11.16 -6.42 20.67
N GLU A 323 -12.39 -6.93 20.58
CA GLU A 323 -12.68 -8.37 20.48
C GLU A 323 -12.03 -9.00 19.25
N ARG A 324 -12.09 -8.32 18.11
CA ARG A 324 -11.51 -8.82 16.86
C ARG A 324 -9.99 -8.76 16.84
N ILE A 325 -9.37 -7.70 17.36
CA ILE A 325 -7.91 -7.69 17.50
C ILE A 325 -7.48 -8.88 18.36
N ALA A 326 -8.16 -9.12 19.49
CA ALA A 326 -7.86 -10.25 20.37
C ALA A 326 -8.05 -11.62 19.71
N ALA A 327 -9.02 -11.77 18.81
CA ALA A 327 -9.41 -13.06 18.25
C ALA A 327 -8.82 -13.36 16.86
N TRP A 328 -8.54 -12.33 16.05
CA TRP A 328 -8.30 -12.46 14.61
C TRP A 328 -6.87 -12.11 14.19
N TRP A 329 -6.11 -11.49 15.08
CA TRP A 329 -4.68 -11.35 14.90
C TRP A 329 -3.97 -12.49 15.63
N GLU A 330 -2.81 -12.85 15.16
CA GLU A 330 -1.98 -13.88 15.74
C GLU A 330 -1.15 -13.33 16.90
N LEU A 331 -0.63 -14.25 17.72
CA LEU A 331 0.21 -13.89 18.88
C LEU A 331 1.61 -13.38 18.47
N ASP A 332 2.01 -13.57 17.22
CA ASP A 332 3.20 -12.96 16.62
C ASP A 332 2.87 -11.66 15.85
N GLY A 333 1.62 -11.22 15.84
CA GLY A 333 1.18 -9.99 15.18
C GLY A 333 0.75 -10.18 13.74
N GLY A 334 0.74 -11.41 13.21
CA GLY A 334 0.22 -11.71 11.89
C GLY A 334 -1.30 -11.58 11.79
N TRP A 335 -1.81 -11.29 10.59
CA TRP A 335 -3.24 -11.32 10.34
C TRP A 335 -3.73 -12.77 10.24
N GLY A 336 -4.81 -13.13 10.93
CA GLY A 336 -5.26 -14.53 11.07
C GLY A 336 -5.86 -15.15 9.80
N GLU A 337 -6.04 -14.39 8.71
CA GLU A 337 -6.28 -15.00 7.40
C GLU A 337 -4.99 -15.48 6.72
N HIS A 338 -3.84 -15.10 7.28
CA HIS A 338 -2.49 -15.39 6.81
C HIS A 338 -2.20 -14.89 5.39
N THR A 339 -2.73 -13.70 5.09
CA THR A 339 -2.39 -12.93 3.89
C THR A 339 -1.94 -11.57 4.36
N ASP A 340 -0.65 -11.31 4.18
CA ASP A 340 -0.02 -10.06 4.62
C ASP A 340 -0.64 -8.87 3.88
N TRP A 341 -1.13 -9.07 2.66
CA TRP A 341 -1.81 -8.03 1.91
C TRP A 341 -3.08 -7.51 2.61
N TYR A 342 -3.98 -8.40 3.04
CA TYR A 342 -5.17 -7.96 3.79
C TYR A 342 -4.83 -7.46 5.19
N GLY A 343 -3.85 -8.09 5.85
CA GLY A 343 -3.36 -7.64 7.15
C GLY A 343 -2.86 -6.20 7.08
N PHE A 344 -2.09 -5.87 6.05
CA PHE A 344 -1.54 -4.53 5.87
C PHE A 344 -2.64 -3.48 5.66
N ARG A 345 -3.63 -3.78 4.81
CA ARG A 345 -4.80 -2.91 4.63
C ARG A 345 -5.52 -2.65 5.95
N LEU A 346 -5.77 -3.70 6.73
CA LEU A 346 -6.43 -3.55 8.02
C LEU A 346 -5.57 -2.80 9.04
N LEU A 347 -4.25 -2.95 8.97
CA LEU A 347 -3.33 -2.17 9.80
C LEU A 347 -3.46 -0.67 9.52
N ASP A 348 -3.55 -0.24 8.25
CA ASP A 348 -3.84 1.17 7.91
C ASP A 348 -5.16 1.63 8.56
N GLU A 349 -6.24 0.88 8.39
CA GLU A 349 -7.55 1.22 8.98
C GLU A 349 -7.49 1.26 10.54
N ILE A 350 -6.72 0.37 11.18
CA ILE A 350 -6.47 0.36 12.64
C ILE A 350 -5.68 1.58 13.09
N LEU A 351 -4.62 1.96 12.38
CA LEU A 351 -3.77 3.08 12.74
C LEU A 351 -4.49 4.42 12.50
N THR A 352 -5.28 4.50 11.43
CA THR A 352 -6.19 5.62 11.17
C THR A 352 -7.19 5.78 12.32
N TYR A 353 -7.79 4.67 12.79
CA TYR A 353 -8.66 4.67 13.96
C TYR A 353 -7.91 5.11 15.24
N ALA A 354 -6.73 4.54 15.49
CA ALA A 354 -5.92 4.83 16.67
C ALA A 354 -5.52 6.30 16.75
N GLU A 355 -5.05 6.90 15.65
CA GLU A 355 -4.74 8.32 15.60
C GLU A 355 -5.99 9.19 15.79
N THR A 356 -7.13 8.77 15.23
CA THR A 356 -8.39 9.51 15.40
C THR A 356 -8.78 9.63 16.88
N VAL A 357 -8.78 8.52 17.62
CA VAL A 357 -9.14 8.54 19.04
C VAL A 357 -8.05 9.16 19.91
N PHE A 358 -6.78 9.05 19.51
CA PHE A 358 -5.67 9.70 20.19
C PHE A 358 -5.82 11.22 20.13
N ARG A 359 -6.16 11.77 18.96
CA ARG A 359 -6.27 13.22 18.75
C ARG A 359 -7.59 13.80 19.25
N ASN A 360 -8.72 13.12 18.99
CA ASN A 360 -10.04 13.64 19.33
C ASN A 360 -10.49 13.30 20.76
N GLY A 361 -10.10 12.12 21.27
CA GLY A 361 -10.58 11.59 22.55
C GLY A 361 -9.50 11.46 23.62
N GLY A 362 -8.22 11.61 23.26
CA GLY A 362 -7.08 11.37 24.15
C GLY A 362 -6.87 9.90 24.52
N GLU A 363 -7.54 8.95 23.84
CA GLU A 363 -7.37 7.52 24.08
C GLU A 363 -6.11 7.01 23.37
N ASP A 364 -5.19 6.42 24.13
CA ASP A 364 -3.91 5.93 23.61
C ASP A 364 -3.97 4.42 23.36
N LEU A 365 -4.46 4.05 22.17
CA LEU A 365 -4.56 2.65 21.75
C LEU A 365 -3.20 2.00 21.47
N TYR A 366 -2.13 2.77 21.29
CA TYR A 366 -0.78 2.23 21.12
C TYR A 366 -0.24 1.56 22.39
N ARG A 367 -0.83 1.87 23.54
CA ARG A 367 -0.54 1.24 24.84
C ARG A 367 -1.53 0.16 25.25
N ALA A 368 -2.56 -0.10 24.43
CA ALA A 368 -3.54 -1.12 24.74
C ALA A 368 -2.97 -2.54 24.55
N ASP A 369 -3.50 -3.47 25.34
CA ASP A 369 -3.27 -4.91 25.20
C ASP A 369 -4.61 -5.62 24.95
N TRP A 370 -4.65 -6.43 23.91
CA TRP A 370 -5.79 -7.24 23.51
C TRP A 370 -5.44 -8.72 23.59
N GLN A 371 -5.26 -9.22 24.81
CA GLN A 371 -4.90 -10.61 25.08
C GLN A 371 -3.52 -10.96 24.51
N GLY A 372 -2.51 -10.17 24.85
CA GLY A 372 -1.13 -10.35 24.39
C GLY A 372 -0.84 -9.75 23.01
N ARG A 373 -1.79 -9.01 22.44
CA ARG A 373 -1.64 -8.30 21.16
C ARG A 373 -1.64 -6.81 21.39
N SER A 374 -0.76 -6.11 20.69
CA SER A 374 -0.62 -4.65 20.77
C SER A 374 -0.34 -4.08 19.38
N LEU A 375 -0.62 -2.79 19.17
CA LEU A 375 -0.32 -2.17 17.87
C LEU A 375 1.16 -2.25 17.51
N GLY A 376 2.06 -2.17 18.51
CA GLY A 376 3.50 -2.36 18.26
C GLY A 376 3.84 -3.76 17.74
N LEU A 377 3.19 -4.80 18.27
CA LEU A 377 3.36 -6.17 17.76
C LEU A 377 2.85 -6.29 16.32
N LEU A 378 1.65 -5.75 16.04
CA LEU A 378 1.05 -5.77 14.71
C LEU A 378 1.93 -5.06 13.67
N CYS A 379 2.47 -3.88 14.00
CA CYS A 379 3.36 -3.16 13.09
C CYS A 379 4.71 -3.89 12.89
N ARG A 380 5.25 -4.51 13.95
CA ARG A 380 6.51 -5.24 13.88
C ARG A 380 6.43 -6.46 12.98
N HIS A 381 5.31 -7.19 13.01
CA HIS A 381 5.06 -8.34 12.11
C HIS A 381 5.37 -8.00 10.65
N PHE A 382 4.93 -6.83 10.17
CA PHE A 382 5.19 -6.42 8.79
C PHE A 382 6.67 -6.20 8.51
N VAL A 383 7.41 -5.55 9.41
CA VAL A 383 8.88 -5.44 9.24
C VAL A 383 9.54 -6.82 9.18
N GLU A 384 9.06 -7.77 9.99
CA GLU A 384 9.61 -9.11 10.08
C GLU A 384 9.32 -9.99 8.85
N VAL A 385 8.15 -9.83 8.23
CA VAL A 385 7.74 -10.64 7.08
C VAL A 385 8.13 -10.03 5.73
N LEU A 386 8.16 -8.70 5.59
CA LEU A 386 8.40 -8.03 4.30
C LEU A 386 9.81 -8.28 3.76
N THR A 387 9.96 -8.30 2.44
CA THR A 387 11.26 -8.40 1.78
C THR A 387 12.16 -7.19 2.13
N PRO A 388 13.47 -7.26 1.81
CA PRO A 388 14.39 -6.12 1.99
C PRO A 388 13.98 -4.83 1.28
N GLU A 389 13.17 -4.90 0.21
CA GLU A 389 12.60 -3.73 -0.47
C GLU A 389 11.25 -3.26 0.11
N GLY A 390 10.74 -3.95 1.14
CA GLY A 390 9.47 -3.60 1.78
C GLY A 390 8.23 -4.13 1.06
N SER A 391 8.36 -5.15 0.20
CA SER A 391 7.24 -5.82 -0.47
C SER A 391 6.78 -7.06 0.29
N THR A 392 5.49 -7.39 0.20
CA THR A 392 4.96 -8.67 0.70
C THR A 392 5.50 -9.80 -0.17
N PRO A 393 6.03 -10.87 0.44
CA PRO A 393 6.28 -12.08 -0.33
C PRO A 393 4.93 -12.65 -0.83
N ALA A 394 4.86 -12.97 -2.12
CA ALA A 394 3.62 -13.38 -2.79
C ALA A 394 3.23 -14.84 -2.48
N TYR A 395 2.90 -15.12 -1.22
CA TYR A 395 2.38 -16.40 -0.75
C TYR A 395 0.93 -16.25 -0.26
N ASN A 396 0.15 -17.33 -0.34
CA ASN A 396 -1.30 -17.28 -0.11
C ASN A 396 -1.97 -16.27 -1.08
N ASP A 397 -3.16 -15.79 -0.75
CA ASP A 397 -3.80 -14.68 -1.49
C ASP A 397 -3.09 -13.32 -1.19
N SER A 398 -1.76 -13.24 -1.27
CA SER A 398 -0.96 -12.00 -1.17
C SER A 398 -0.32 -11.68 -2.53
N GLY A 399 -0.33 -10.40 -2.92
CA GLY A 399 0.38 -9.90 -4.10
C GLY A 399 1.85 -9.53 -3.79
N PHE A 400 2.46 -8.77 -4.70
CA PHE A 400 3.76 -8.11 -4.51
C PHE A 400 3.52 -6.66 -4.09
N ASP A 401 2.98 -6.52 -2.88
CA ASP A 401 2.39 -5.30 -2.36
C ASP A 401 3.40 -4.60 -1.44
N PHE A 402 3.66 -3.30 -1.64
CA PHE A 402 4.63 -2.54 -0.87
C PHE A 402 4.02 -1.90 0.37
N VAL A 403 4.70 -1.99 1.51
CA VAL A 403 4.28 -1.24 2.70
C VAL A 403 4.44 0.26 2.46
N ASP A 404 3.48 1.07 2.92
CA ASP A 404 3.68 2.51 3.04
C ASP A 404 4.67 2.78 4.19
N PRO A 405 5.88 3.30 3.92
CA PRO A 405 6.88 3.51 4.95
C PRO A 405 6.43 4.50 6.04
N GLY A 406 5.54 5.43 5.70
CA GLY A 406 4.95 6.36 6.65
C GLY A 406 4.12 5.69 7.74
N LEU A 407 3.45 4.57 7.45
CA LEU A 407 2.73 3.80 8.47
C LEU A 407 3.69 3.19 9.50
N LEU A 408 4.83 2.67 9.04
CA LEU A 408 5.87 2.14 9.92
C LEU A 408 6.51 3.26 10.75
N ALA A 409 6.75 4.43 10.15
CA ALA A 409 7.25 5.60 10.86
C ALA A 409 6.29 6.04 11.98
N LEU A 410 4.98 6.11 11.68
CA LEU A 410 3.94 6.38 12.67
C LEU A 410 3.98 5.36 13.81
N CYS A 411 3.98 4.06 13.50
CA CYS A 411 4.04 3.02 14.51
C CYS A 411 5.30 3.15 15.38
N GLY A 412 6.47 3.37 14.78
CA GLY A 412 7.73 3.52 15.50
C GLY A 412 7.70 4.72 16.44
N GLN A 413 7.22 5.88 15.97
CA GLN A 413 7.09 7.08 16.81
C GLN A 413 6.13 6.88 17.98
N ARG A 414 4.99 6.22 17.75
CA ARG A 414 3.96 6.02 18.78
C ARG A 414 4.31 4.94 19.80
N THR A 415 4.97 3.88 19.35
CA THR A 415 5.35 2.76 20.21
C THR A 415 6.75 2.94 20.83
N GLY A 416 7.53 3.88 20.31
CA GLY A 416 8.93 4.08 20.71
C GLY A 416 9.87 3.01 20.17
N ASP A 417 9.47 2.30 19.10
CA ASP A 417 10.26 1.23 18.50
C ASP A 417 11.19 1.78 17.39
N PRO A 418 12.51 1.84 17.62
CA PRO A 418 13.46 2.38 16.65
C PRO A 418 13.65 1.48 15.42
N THR A 419 13.24 0.22 15.48
CA THR A 419 13.35 -0.74 14.36
C THR A 419 12.31 -0.45 13.28
N LEU A 420 11.11 0.01 13.67
CA LEU A 420 10.07 0.44 12.74
C LEU A 420 10.47 1.72 12.00
N VAL A 421 11.12 2.66 12.70
CA VAL A 421 11.67 3.88 12.07
C VAL A 421 12.82 3.54 11.12
N PHE A 422 13.67 2.57 11.48
CA PHE A 422 14.71 2.06 10.60
C PHE A 422 14.13 1.45 9.33
N ALA A 423 13.17 0.54 9.45
CA ALA A 423 12.51 -0.09 8.30
C ALA A 423 11.82 0.95 7.39
N ALA A 424 11.12 1.91 7.99
CA ALA A 424 10.52 3.03 7.26
C ALA A 424 11.56 3.82 6.44
N SER A 425 12.75 4.05 7.01
CA SER A 425 13.85 4.68 6.28
C SER A 425 14.31 3.81 5.12
N GLU A 426 14.68 2.55 5.37
CA GLU A 426 15.20 1.64 4.33
C GLU A 426 14.23 1.51 3.14
N TYR A 427 12.93 1.35 3.41
CA TYR A 427 11.91 1.18 2.37
C TYR A 427 11.63 2.45 1.56
N ARG A 428 11.88 3.64 2.11
CA ARG A 428 11.85 4.90 1.31
C ARG A 428 13.03 5.00 0.34
N TRP A 429 14.20 4.52 0.75
CA TRP A 429 15.45 4.59 -0.03
C TRP A 429 15.62 3.43 -1.02
N GLY A 430 14.77 2.40 -0.96
CA GLY A 430 14.81 1.23 -1.83
C GLY A 430 14.37 1.54 -3.26
N ALA A 431 15.14 1.05 -4.25
CA ALA A 431 14.63 0.96 -5.61
C ALA A 431 13.59 -0.16 -5.65
N ARG A 432 12.36 0.16 -6.04
CA ARG A 432 11.30 -0.83 -6.21
C ARG A 432 11.59 -1.61 -7.49
N HIS A 433 11.80 -2.92 -7.38
CA HIS A 433 11.96 -3.75 -8.58
C HIS A 433 10.61 -3.82 -9.30
N GLY A 434 10.61 -3.61 -10.62
CA GLY A 434 9.45 -3.30 -11.48
C GLY A 434 8.34 -4.35 -11.63
N TYR A 435 7.93 -5.04 -10.56
CA TYR A 435 6.64 -5.74 -10.44
C TYR A 435 5.46 -4.76 -10.26
N GLU A 436 5.73 -3.45 -10.17
CA GLU A 436 4.77 -2.37 -9.93
C GLU A 436 3.57 -2.33 -10.88
N ASN A 437 3.70 -2.86 -12.10
CA ASN A 437 2.64 -2.75 -13.11
C ASN A 437 1.39 -3.63 -12.87
N GLU A 438 1.38 -4.50 -11.86
CA GLU A 438 0.27 -5.43 -11.64
C GLU A 438 -0.48 -5.29 -10.30
N SER A 439 -0.04 -4.44 -9.35
CA SER A 439 -0.86 -4.18 -8.15
C SER A 439 -1.84 -3.04 -8.44
N PRO A 440 -3.16 -3.30 -8.59
CA PRO A 440 -4.15 -2.25 -8.80
C PRO A 440 -4.33 -1.34 -7.57
N LEU A 441 -3.66 -1.61 -6.45
CA LEU A 441 -3.64 -0.75 -5.27
C LEU A 441 -2.35 0.07 -5.24
N ASP A 442 -2.21 0.99 -6.20
CA ASP A 442 -1.21 2.06 -6.07
C ASP A 442 -1.39 2.74 -4.71
N TYR A 443 -0.39 2.54 -3.85
CA TYR A 443 -0.35 3.10 -2.51
C TYR A 443 -0.50 4.61 -2.57
N THR A 444 -1.40 5.11 -1.74
CA THR A 444 -1.50 6.53 -1.45
C THR A 444 -0.26 6.91 -0.65
N LEU A 445 0.49 7.90 -1.14
CA LEU A 445 1.69 8.43 -0.48
C LEU A 445 1.36 9.28 0.76
N PHE A 446 0.10 9.19 1.23
CA PHE A 446 -0.40 10.01 2.32
C PHE A 446 0.40 9.80 3.59
N HIS A 447 0.60 8.54 4.03
CA HIS A 447 1.26 8.31 5.31
C HIS A 447 2.72 8.70 5.22
N ASP A 448 3.34 8.48 4.05
CA ASP A 448 4.72 8.86 3.83
C ASP A 448 4.92 10.38 3.96
N VAL A 449 3.99 11.18 3.44
CA VAL A 449 4.00 12.64 3.65
C VAL A 449 3.60 13.00 5.09
N ALA A 450 2.54 12.38 5.61
CA ALA A 450 1.93 12.74 6.88
C ALA A 450 2.85 12.44 8.07
N TRP A 451 3.62 11.36 8.02
CA TRP A 451 4.32 10.81 9.19
C TRP A 451 5.83 10.68 9.01
N ALA A 452 6.38 11.11 7.88
CA ALA A 452 7.81 11.34 7.78
C ALA A 452 8.20 12.54 8.65
N ASP A 453 8.44 12.28 9.93
CA ASP A 453 8.94 13.29 10.86
C ASP A 453 10.47 13.25 10.87
N SER A 454 11.09 14.12 10.07
CA SER A 454 12.54 14.31 10.05
C SER A 454 13.08 14.90 11.36
N THR A 455 12.19 15.38 12.24
CA THR A 455 12.53 15.97 13.53
C THR A 455 12.35 15.02 14.71
N SER A 456 11.88 13.79 14.46
CA SER A 456 11.68 12.78 15.50
C SER A 456 12.98 12.55 16.28
N PRO A 457 12.93 12.58 17.63
CA PRO A 457 14.09 12.29 18.47
C PRO A 457 14.43 10.79 18.50
N LEU A 458 13.54 9.92 17.98
CA LEU A 458 13.74 8.49 17.96
C LEU A 458 14.74 8.12 16.86
N GLN A 459 15.95 7.77 17.27
CA GLN A 459 17.01 7.38 16.36
C GLN A 459 16.71 6.00 15.76
N ALA A 460 16.63 5.92 14.44
CA ALA A 460 16.51 4.67 13.70
C ALA A 460 17.63 3.68 14.08
N GLN A 461 17.26 2.43 14.35
CA GLN A 461 18.19 1.37 14.67
C GLN A 461 17.74 0.06 14.02
N ALA A 462 18.65 -0.64 13.34
CA ALA A 462 18.37 -1.98 12.83
C ALA A 462 18.05 -2.94 13.99
N PRO A 463 17.21 -3.98 13.77
CA PRO A 463 17.02 -5.05 14.73
C PRO A 463 18.34 -5.70 15.16
N ASP A 464 18.39 -6.22 16.38
CA ASP A 464 19.56 -6.90 16.97
C ASP A 464 19.61 -8.41 16.65
N TYR A 465 18.64 -8.90 15.91
CA TYR A 465 18.56 -10.23 15.28
C TYR A 465 18.60 -10.07 13.76
N THR A 466 18.81 -11.14 13.02
CA THR A 466 18.75 -11.16 11.54
C THR A 466 17.58 -11.98 11.02
N SER A 467 17.30 -13.11 11.67
CA SER A 467 16.27 -14.06 11.25
C SER A 467 15.11 -14.08 12.24
N VAL A 468 13.90 -14.39 11.75
CA VAL A 468 12.67 -14.38 12.55
C VAL A 468 11.88 -15.67 12.40
N LEU A 469 11.32 -16.15 13.50
CA LEU A 469 10.31 -17.22 13.50
C LEU A 469 8.96 -16.64 13.89
N LEU A 470 7.97 -16.81 13.01
CA LEU A 470 6.57 -16.41 13.20
C LEU A 470 5.71 -17.68 13.27
N PRO A 471 5.67 -18.36 14.44
CA PRO A 471 5.09 -19.70 14.54
C PRO A 471 3.56 -19.70 14.41
N SER A 472 2.88 -18.61 14.77
CA SER A 472 1.43 -18.50 14.64
C SER A 472 1.05 -18.16 13.20
N THR A 473 1.81 -17.28 12.55
CA THR A 473 1.66 -17.01 11.11
C THR A 473 2.06 -18.22 10.26
N GLY A 474 2.95 -19.05 10.76
CA GLY A 474 3.50 -20.20 10.07
C GLY A 474 4.56 -19.81 9.04
N ALA A 475 5.48 -18.92 9.41
CA ALA A 475 6.59 -18.50 8.56
C ALA A 475 7.92 -18.51 9.34
N ALA A 476 8.99 -18.90 8.66
CA ALA A 476 10.36 -18.74 9.14
C ALA A 476 11.12 -17.91 8.11
N ILE A 477 11.68 -16.79 8.55
CA ILE A 477 12.37 -15.82 7.72
C ILE A 477 13.85 -15.88 8.09
N LEU A 478 14.70 -16.23 7.13
CA LEU A 478 16.15 -16.20 7.26
C LEU A 478 16.67 -15.02 6.45
N ARG A 479 17.51 -14.17 7.05
CA ARG A 479 18.09 -13.02 6.36
C ARG A 479 19.59 -12.93 6.63
N GLN A 480 20.31 -12.37 5.67
CA GLN A 480 21.72 -12.03 5.84
C GLN A 480 21.90 -10.87 6.82
N ASP A 481 21.14 -9.80 6.62
CA ASP A 481 21.07 -8.62 7.48
C ASP A 481 19.77 -7.84 7.18
N TRP A 482 19.65 -6.63 7.70
CA TRP A 482 18.47 -5.75 7.52
C TRP A 482 18.67 -4.64 6.49
N SER A 483 19.78 -4.65 5.74
CA SER A 483 19.96 -3.73 4.63
C SER A 483 19.05 -4.12 3.46
N ARG A 484 18.72 -3.13 2.63
CA ARG A 484 17.89 -3.32 1.43
C ARG A 484 18.43 -4.34 0.41
N ASP A 485 19.74 -4.59 0.42
CA ASP A 485 20.41 -5.48 -0.54
C ASP A 485 20.65 -6.89 0.06
N ALA A 486 20.13 -7.14 1.27
CA ALA A 486 20.29 -8.41 1.97
C ALA A 486 19.63 -9.57 1.21
N GLN A 487 20.23 -10.75 1.31
CA GLN A 487 19.53 -11.97 0.94
C GLN A 487 18.46 -12.29 1.99
N TYR A 488 17.29 -12.69 1.50
CA TYR A 488 16.12 -12.99 2.31
C TYR A 488 15.47 -14.27 1.81
N LEU A 489 15.13 -15.18 2.72
CA LEU A 489 14.34 -16.36 2.40
C LEU A 489 13.20 -16.53 3.40
N LEU A 490 12.01 -16.78 2.89
CA LEU A 490 10.86 -17.22 3.67
C LEU A 490 10.61 -18.71 3.41
N LEU A 491 10.44 -19.46 4.50
CA LEU A 491 9.96 -20.85 4.52
C LEU A 491 8.56 -20.88 5.13
N GLN A 492 7.58 -21.28 4.32
CA GLN A 492 6.16 -21.30 4.70
C GLN A 492 5.76 -22.64 5.35
N PHE A 493 4.96 -22.57 6.41
CA PHE A 493 4.32 -23.70 7.10
C PHE A 493 2.97 -23.32 7.72
N THR A 494 2.29 -22.35 7.10
CA THR A 494 1.02 -21.74 7.52
C THR A 494 -0.16 -22.71 7.55
N ASP A 495 -0.97 -22.64 8.61
CA ASP A 495 -2.23 -23.38 8.75
C ASP A 495 -3.45 -22.45 8.60
N SER A 496 -3.69 -21.93 7.39
CA SER A 496 -4.83 -21.05 7.07
C SER A 496 -5.98 -21.84 6.44
N LEU A 497 -7.25 -21.49 6.64
CA LEU A 497 -8.37 -22.22 6.02
C LEU A 497 -9.06 -21.48 4.87
N VAL A 498 -8.76 -20.19 4.66
CA VAL A 498 -9.55 -19.31 3.77
C VAL A 498 -8.76 -18.87 2.54
N HIS A 499 -7.59 -18.32 2.79
CA HIS A 499 -6.70 -17.71 1.80
C HIS A 499 -5.44 -18.56 1.56
N GLN A 500 -5.46 -19.80 2.05
CA GLN A 500 -4.35 -20.73 2.01
C GLN A 500 -4.06 -21.27 0.61
N ASP A 501 -2.78 -21.30 0.30
CA ASP A 501 -2.20 -22.12 -0.75
C ASP A 501 -1.87 -23.54 -0.24
N GLN A 502 -1.99 -24.54 -1.10
CA GLN A 502 -1.61 -25.92 -0.82
C GLN A 502 -0.08 -26.09 -0.92
N SER A 503 0.64 -25.36 -0.06
CA SER A 503 2.04 -24.99 -0.26
C SER A 503 2.91 -25.15 1.00
N PHE A 504 2.61 -26.08 1.91
CA PHE A 504 3.50 -26.43 3.01
C PHE A 504 4.94 -26.59 2.51
N GLY A 505 5.88 -25.96 3.21
CA GLY A 505 7.29 -25.97 2.90
C GLY A 505 7.68 -25.09 1.71
N ALA A 506 6.76 -24.33 1.11
CA ALA A 506 7.11 -23.45 0.00
C ALA A 506 8.16 -22.42 0.42
N LEU A 507 8.99 -22.06 -0.57
CA LEU A 507 10.09 -21.12 -0.41
C LEU A 507 9.83 -19.88 -1.25
N TYR A 508 10.14 -18.73 -0.67
CA TYR A 508 10.30 -17.46 -1.37
C TYR A 508 11.73 -16.98 -1.11
N LEU A 509 12.48 -16.65 -2.17
CA LEU A 509 13.87 -16.19 -2.05
C LEU A 509 14.01 -14.86 -2.78
N TYR A 510 14.53 -13.88 -2.06
CA TYR A 510 14.89 -12.57 -2.54
C TYR A 510 16.41 -12.42 -2.51
N ASP A 511 16.97 -12.01 -3.65
CA ASP A 511 18.38 -11.69 -3.82
C ASP A 511 18.47 -10.59 -4.88
N HIS A 512 18.56 -9.33 -4.43
CA HIS A 512 18.49 -8.15 -5.30
C HIS A 512 17.21 -8.14 -6.19
N GLY A 513 16.09 -8.51 -5.58
CA GLY A 513 14.81 -8.74 -6.24
C GLY A 513 14.27 -10.15 -5.99
N PRO A 514 12.98 -10.40 -6.28
CA PRO A 514 12.40 -11.74 -6.14
C PRO A 514 13.03 -12.71 -7.15
N TRP A 515 13.68 -13.76 -6.63
CA TRP A 515 14.37 -14.79 -7.41
C TRP A 515 13.60 -16.10 -7.45
N LEU A 516 13.15 -16.61 -6.29
CA LEU A 516 12.23 -17.73 -6.21
C LEU A 516 10.87 -17.21 -5.76
N VAL A 517 9.87 -17.35 -6.63
CA VAL A 517 8.58 -16.69 -6.45
C VAL A 517 7.46 -17.66 -6.10
N GLY A 518 6.49 -17.17 -5.33
CA GLY A 518 5.15 -17.74 -5.26
C GLY A 518 4.27 -17.18 -6.38
N ASN A 519 3.15 -17.84 -6.63
CA ASN A 519 2.18 -17.40 -7.63
C ASN A 519 1.30 -16.22 -7.16
N GLY A 520 1.26 -15.94 -5.86
CA GLY A 520 0.50 -14.83 -5.28
C GLY A 520 -0.99 -14.80 -5.61
N TYR A 521 -1.57 -13.60 -5.54
CA TYR A 521 -2.99 -13.36 -5.73
C TYR A 521 -3.46 -13.59 -7.18
N HIS A 522 -4.00 -14.78 -7.44
CA HIS A 522 -4.76 -15.06 -8.65
C HIS A 522 -6.09 -15.76 -8.32
N HIS A 523 -7.19 -15.18 -8.78
CA HIS A 523 -8.58 -15.59 -8.49
C HIS A 523 -9.00 -17.00 -8.97
N PHE A 524 -8.07 -17.84 -9.41
CA PHE A 524 -8.37 -19.14 -9.99
C PHE A 524 -7.90 -20.26 -9.07
N GLU A 525 -8.77 -21.22 -8.79
CA GLU A 525 -8.47 -22.40 -7.95
C GLU A 525 -7.17 -23.14 -8.35
N ALA A 526 -6.74 -23.00 -9.62
CA ALA A 526 -5.49 -23.57 -10.12
C ALA A 526 -4.23 -22.95 -9.50
N SER A 527 -4.23 -21.68 -9.05
CA SER A 527 -3.05 -21.01 -8.48
C SER A 527 -2.68 -21.54 -7.10
N ARG A 528 -3.66 -22.04 -6.34
CA ARG A 528 -3.51 -22.54 -4.96
C ARG A 528 -2.95 -23.96 -4.89
N GLN A 529 -2.80 -24.65 -6.01
CA GLN A 529 -2.46 -26.07 -6.03
C GLN A 529 -0.97 -26.29 -5.84
N THR A 530 -0.55 -27.33 -5.09
CA THR A 530 0.88 -27.64 -4.86
C THR A 530 1.76 -27.63 -6.12
N PRO A 531 1.28 -28.06 -7.32
CA PRO A 531 2.01 -27.92 -8.57
C PRO A 531 2.25 -26.49 -9.07
N GLN A 532 1.98 -25.47 -8.27
CA GLN A 532 2.23 -24.05 -8.53
C GLN A 532 3.22 -23.42 -7.55
N HIS A 533 3.74 -24.20 -6.58
CA HIS A 533 4.60 -23.68 -5.53
C HIS A 533 5.95 -24.39 -5.51
N SER A 534 6.98 -23.69 -5.03
CA SER A 534 8.34 -24.21 -4.90
C SER A 534 8.47 -25.17 -3.71
N THR A 535 7.74 -26.29 -3.74
CA THR A 535 7.68 -27.29 -2.67
C THR A 535 7.64 -28.73 -3.21
N LEU A 536 7.69 -29.69 -2.29
CA LEU A 536 7.53 -31.12 -2.57
C LEU A 536 6.07 -31.44 -2.89
N GLY A 537 5.84 -32.04 -4.05
CA GLY A 537 4.55 -32.53 -4.51
C GLY A 537 4.52 -34.03 -4.76
N LEU A 538 3.32 -34.61 -4.71
CA LEU A 538 3.05 -36.01 -4.98
C LEU A 538 2.32 -36.16 -6.33
N GLY A 539 3.07 -36.39 -7.41
CA GLY A 539 2.51 -36.42 -8.76
C GLY A 539 1.89 -35.08 -9.16
N SER A 540 0.61 -35.11 -9.51
CA SER A 540 -0.24 -33.93 -9.78
C SER A 540 -1.17 -33.59 -8.61
N GLU A 541 -1.10 -34.32 -7.51
CA GLU A 541 -1.96 -34.10 -6.35
C GLU A 541 -1.49 -32.89 -5.55
N SER A 542 -2.46 -32.15 -5.03
CA SER A 542 -2.20 -31.11 -4.04
C SER A 542 -2.11 -31.68 -2.63
N GLN A 543 -1.31 -31.02 -1.80
CA GLN A 543 -1.26 -31.22 -0.37
C GLN A 543 -2.66 -31.02 0.24
N VAL A 544 -2.96 -31.86 1.22
CA VAL A 544 -4.23 -31.84 1.96
C VAL A 544 -4.05 -31.12 3.29
N PHE A 545 -2.85 -31.19 3.86
CA PHE A 545 -2.47 -30.55 5.10
C PHE A 545 -1.32 -29.59 4.81
N THR A 546 -1.49 -28.35 5.24
CA THR A 546 -0.66 -27.22 4.81
C THR A 546 0.03 -26.55 6.00
N GLY A 547 -0.59 -26.63 7.18
CA GLY A 547 0.07 -26.36 8.45
C GLY A 547 1.23 -27.32 8.74
N GLY A 548 2.27 -26.81 9.40
CA GLY A 548 3.42 -27.58 9.83
C GLY A 548 3.91 -27.27 11.24
N GLN A 549 4.83 -28.09 11.73
CA GLN A 549 5.49 -27.93 13.02
C GLN A 549 6.95 -27.53 12.83
N VAL A 550 7.42 -26.59 13.64
CA VAL A 550 8.83 -26.20 13.70
C VAL A 550 9.61 -27.28 14.44
N LEU A 551 10.60 -27.87 13.77
CA LEU A 551 11.56 -28.81 14.37
C LEU A 551 12.78 -28.09 14.93
N ALA A 552 13.26 -27.06 14.21
CA ALA A 552 14.40 -26.27 14.61
C ALA A 552 14.32 -24.87 14.00
N PHE A 553 14.76 -23.87 14.77
CA PHE A 553 15.05 -22.54 14.29
C PHE A 553 16.27 -22.00 15.05
N ALA A 554 17.25 -21.45 14.35
CA ALA A 554 18.37 -20.76 14.97
C ALA A 554 18.92 -19.67 14.06
N ASP A 555 19.21 -18.52 14.67
CA ASP A 555 19.91 -17.37 14.10
C ASP A 555 21.29 -17.32 14.74
N LEU A 556 22.34 -17.64 13.98
CA LEU A 556 23.72 -17.74 14.45
C LEU A 556 24.58 -16.66 13.74
N GLU A 557 25.80 -16.44 14.23
CA GLU A 557 26.70 -15.41 13.70
C GLU A 557 27.04 -15.62 12.21
N ASP A 558 27.28 -16.87 11.80
CA ASP A 558 27.75 -17.25 10.46
C ASP A 558 26.77 -18.18 9.71
N ALA A 559 25.59 -18.44 10.29
CA ALA A 559 24.57 -19.28 9.68
C ALA A 559 23.18 -19.03 10.27
N ALA A 560 22.15 -19.34 9.49
CA ALA A 560 20.79 -19.44 10.01
C ALA A 560 20.14 -20.74 9.54
N VAL A 561 19.24 -21.31 10.36
CA VAL A 561 18.54 -22.55 10.01
C VAL A 561 17.08 -22.49 10.41
N ALA A 562 16.22 -23.00 9.53
CA ALA A 562 14.82 -23.27 9.82
C ALA A 562 14.47 -24.68 9.32
N SER A 563 13.81 -25.47 10.16
CA SER A 563 13.37 -26.83 9.83
C SER A 563 11.93 -27.02 10.26
N VAL A 564 11.09 -27.46 9.32
CA VAL A 564 9.65 -27.64 9.51
C VAL A 564 9.20 -28.99 9.00
N THR A 565 8.18 -29.57 9.62
CA THR A 565 7.62 -30.86 9.21
C THR A 565 6.10 -30.83 9.14
N SER A 566 5.53 -31.56 8.19
CA SER A 566 4.09 -31.77 8.08
C SER A 566 3.79 -33.14 7.47
N ASP A 567 2.64 -33.70 7.83
CA ASP A 567 2.06 -34.85 7.12
C ASP A 567 1.25 -34.32 5.93
N SER A 568 1.93 -33.61 5.02
CA SER A 568 1.28 -32.78 3.98
C SER A 568 0.38 -33.54 3.01
N TYR A 569 0.58 -34.87 2.93
CA TYR A 569 -0.34 -35.82 2.33
C TYR A 569 -0.68 -36.95 3.31
N PRO A 570 -1.84 -37.64 3.18
CA PRO A 570 -2.24 -38.71 4.10
C PRO A 570 -1.22 -39.83 4.32
N ASN A 571 -0.33 -40.08 3.37
CA ASN A 571 0.69 -41.13 3.40
C ASN A 571 2.14 -40.61 3.23
N LEU A 572 2.37 -39.30 3.38
CA LEU A 572 3.69 -38.68 3.24
C LEU A 572 3.95 -37.71 4.39
N GLN A 573 5.01 -37.97 5.15
CA GLN A 573 5.62 -36.99 6.03
C GLN A 573 6.73 -36.28 5.26
N HIS A 574 6.68 -34.96 5.25
CA HIS A 574 7.63 -34.09 4.59
C HIS A 574 8.28 -33.19 5.63
N THR A 575 9.61 -33.29 5.75
CA THR A 575 10.42 -32.33 6.50
C THR A 575 11.26 -31.52 5.52
N ARG A 576 11.21 -30.20 5.65
CA ARG A 576 12.07 -29.28 4.90
C ARG A 576 12.96 -28.51 5.85
N THR A 577 14.25 -28.51 5.57
CA THR A 577 15.24 -27.70 6.28
C THR A 577 15.91 -26.75 5.31
N VAL A 578 16.00 -25.48 5.69
CA VAL A 578 16.74 -24.45 4.96
C VAL A 578 17.86 -23.92 5.84
N LEU A 579 19.03 -23.73 5.24
CA LEU A 579 20.16 -23.09 5.89
C LEU A 579 20.68 -21.93 5.04
N TRP A 580 20.94 -20.80 5.69
CA TRP A 580 21.83 -19.76 5.20
C TRP A 580 23.23 -20.02 5.76
N VAL A 581 24.25 -20.01 4.91
CA VAL A 581 25.66 -20.19 5.32
C VAL A 581 26.49 -19.01 4.81
N GLU A 582 26.76 -18.05 5.69
CA GLU A 582 27.40 -16.77 5.35
C GLU A 582 28.82 -16.97 4.76
N PRO A 583 29.71 -17.82 5.31
CA PRO A 583 31.03 -18.06 4.72
C PRO A 583 31.02 -18.62 3.29
N TRP A 584 29.91 -19.21 2.87
CA TRP A 584 29.74 -19.79 1.53
C TRP A 584 28.91 -18.89 0.62
N HIS A 585 28.26 -17.86 1.17
CA HIS A 585 27.22 -17.09 0.52
C HIS A 585 26.20 -18.01 -0.20
N ALA A 586 25.72 -19.03 0.52
CA ALA A 586 24.94 -20.10 -0.08
C ALA A 586 23.73 -20.51 0.75
N TRP A 587 22.65 -20.81 0.03
CA TRP A 587 21.44 -21.44 0.56
C TRP A 587 21.50 -22.95 0.38
N LEU A 588 21.21 -23.69 1.44
CA LEU A 588 21.07 -25.14 1.41
C LEU A 588 19.63 -25.50 1.71
N VAL A 589 19.00 -26.26 0.83
CA VAL A 589 17.65 -26.80 1.06
C VAL A 589 17.74 -28.32 1.11
N VAL A 590 17.22 -28.89 2.19
CA VAL A 590 17.20 -30.33 2.45
C VAL A 590 15.74 -30.75 2.62
N ASP A 591 15.26 -31.57 1.69
CA ASP A 591 13.96 -32.24 1.78
C ASP A 591 14.15 -33.68 2.24
N ASP A 592 13.48 -34.06 3.33
CA ASP A 592 13.30 -35.44 3.77
C ASP A 592 11.83 -35.83 3.60
N ALA A 593 11.60 -36.98 2.98
CA ALA A 593 10.28 -37.44 2.56
C ALA A 593 10.11 -38.91 2.97
N GLY A 594 9.32 -39.13 4.02
CA GLY A 594 9.05 -40.44 4.59
C GLY A 594 7.65 -40.94 4.23
N GLN A 595 7.55 -42.17 3.73
CA GLN A 595 6.25 -42.83 3.57
C GLN A 595 5.62 -43.11 4.93
N VAL A 596 4.39 -42.66 5.13
CA VAL A 596 3.57 -42.98 6.29
C VAL A 596 2.56 -44.05 5.86
N GLY A 597 2.63 -45.22 6.48
CA GLY A 597 1.74 -46.35 6.16
C GLY A 597 2.25 -47.27 5.04
N SER A 598 1.41 -48.19 4.59
CA SER A 598 1.79 -49.29 3.67
C SER A 598 1.55 -49.00 2.19
N ASP A 599 0.77 -47.97 1.87
CA ASP A 599 0.39 -47.69 0.48
C ASP A 599 1.56 -47.04 -0.26
N PRO A 600 1.95 -47.57 -1.43
CA PRO A 600 3.11 -47.06 -2.16
C PRO A 600 2.93 -45.58 -2.53
N LEU A 601 3.97 -44.80 -2.29
CA LEU A 601 4.00 -43.41 -2.73
C LEU A 601 4.01 -43.32 -4.26
N PRO A 602 3.18 -42.45 -4.86
CA PRO A 602 3.36 -41.96 -6.23
C PRO A 602 4.74 -41.32 -6.47
N SER A 603 4.94 -40.75 -7.66
CA SER A 603 6.18 -40.00 -7.96
C SER A 603 6.27 -38.74 -7.11
N LEU A 604 7.40 -38.55 -6.43
CA LEU A 604 7.74 -37.29 -5.78
C LEU A 604 8.26 -36.30 -6.82
N ASN A 605 7.78 -35.07 -6.77
CA ASN A 605 8.20 -33.98 -7.64
C ASN A 605 8.63 -32.80 -6.79
N LEU A 606 9.80 -32.24 -7.06
CA LEU A 606 10.24 -30.97 -6.48
C LEU A 606 10.27 -29.93 -7.59
N ARG A 607 9.46 -28.87 -7.45
CA ARG A 607 9.36 -27.78 -8.43
C ARG A 607 10.04 -26.54 -7.89
N TRP A 608 10.63 -25.75 -8.77
CA TRP A 608 11.26 -24.47 -8.45
C TRP A 608 10.80 -23.45 -9.49
N TYR A 609 10.18 -22.36 -9.03
CA TYR A 609 9.72 -21.27 -9.88
C TYR A 609 10.72 -20.12 -9.77
N VAL A 610 11.71 -20.16 -10.67
CA VAL A 610 12.84 -19.23 -10.67
C VAL A 610 12.61 -18.12 -11.69
N ARG A 611 12.81 -16.88 -11.26
CA ARG A 611 12.83 -15.70 -12.13
C ARG A 611 14.20 -15.55 -12.77
N GLY A 612 14.21 -15.36 -14.09
CA GLY A 612 15.40 -15.08 -14.87
C GLY A 612 15.44 -15.85 -16.19
N SER A 613 16.44 -15.55 -17.01
CA SER A 613 16.69 -16.28 -18.24
C SER A 613 17.52 -17.51 -17.95
N VAL A 614 17.06 -18.69 -18.39
CA VAL A 614 17.93 -19.86 -18.43
C VAL A 614 18.99 -19.60 -19.49
N LEU A 615 20.23 -19.35 -19.06
CA LEU A 615 21.37 -19.41 -19.96
C LEU A 615 21.46 -20.87 -20.42
N SER A 616 20.96 -21.17 -21.62
CA SER A 616 21.15 -22.50 -22.19
C SER A 616 22.64 -22.67 -22.44
N THR A 617 23.30 -23.41 -21.55
CA THR A 617 24.61 -23.96 -21.87
C THR A 617 24.39 -25.13 -22.82
N GLU A 618 23.99 -24.86 -24.06
CA GLU A 618 24.31 -25.75 -25.18
C GLU A 618 25.83 -25.66 -25.43
N ALA A 619 26.59 -26.27 -24.52
CA ALA A 619 27.99 -26.57 -24.69
C ALA A 619 28.25 -27.91 -23.98
N GLY A 620 27.96 -29.00 -24.69
CA GLY A 620 28.20 -30.38 -24.29
C GLY A 620 27.85 -31.37 -25.38
#